data_AF-A0A6I6WS99-F1
#
_entry.id   AF-A0A6I6WS99-F1
#
_cell.length_a   1.000
_cell.length_b   1.000
_cell.length_c   1.000
_cell.angle_alpha   90.00
_cell.angle_beta   90.00
_cell.angle_gamma   90.00
#
_symmetry.space_group_name_H-M   'P 1'
#
loop_
_entity.id
_entity.type
_entity.pdbx_description
1 polymer ?
#
loop_
_entity_poly.entity_id
_entity_poly.type
_entity_poly.pdbx_seq_one_letter_code
_entity_poly.pdbx_strand_id
1 'polypeptide(L)'
;MTSVGNLGDVSPHHALDAAGLVASMRRLKELSGLTYRELEERAARNGDVLARSTLAGALHRTGLPRPEVLAAFVRACGDGARLAAWLEARERIATGAATGTTPETGTGTGTDTGTGTGTADLVAPVVAPVAPGVAPGDGHGHGAEPDAATAGAHRSADAVPAARPPGTAPPPERASGGPRRRGRGRRVLVAAGLALPLLALLAWGLAPTGRDATGTPAAAASASRPPSDGWVTIRPARAPRLCLTDGRARSGAYESAVAVQRPCDRAPVPRTYLEPAGAGLYRIQWHHPQEGKGCLTVMTGGPVKGMLEPRNDCTQATLFRLEPRTADSPDDTDSGDGPGEADKAVSAGGAGRAEAYRLRSATTHRCIGFARNATGEGAEAVEERCSSASDQGFLIREG
;
A
#
# COMPACT_ATOMS: atom_id res chain seq x y z
N MET A 1 31.14 7.96 -25.79
CA MET A 1 31.23 8.51 -24.42
C MET A 1 30.22 9.64 -24.31
N THR A 2 29.01 9.35 -23.87
CA THR A 2 27.95 10.36 -23.66
C THR A 2 28.08 10.97 -22.27
N SER A 3 27.80 12.28 -22.17
CA SER A 3 28.08 13.09 -20.98
C SER A 3 27.41 12.55 -19.72
N VAL A 4 28.17 12.47 -18.62
CA VAL A 4 27.64 12.20 -17.28
C VAL A 4 26.93 13.47 -16.82
N GLY A 5 25.59 13.46 -16.93
CA GLY A 5 24.75 14.50 -16.35
C GLY A 5 25.05 14.65 -14.85
N ASN A 6 25.27 15.88 -14.42
CA ASN A 6 25.82 16.20 -13.10
C ASN A 6 24.93 15.67 -11.95
N LEU A 7 25.37 14.62 -11.25
CA LEU A 7 24.68 14.05 -10.07
C LEU A 7 24.60 15.02 -8.87
N GLY A 8 25.30 16.16 -8.94
CA GLY A 8 25.43 17.13 -7.84
C GLY A 8 24.14 17.80 -7.35
N ASP A 9 23.04 17.76 -8.10
CA ASP A 9 21.77 18.42 -7.74
C ASP A 9 20.99 17.72 -6.60
N VAL A 10 21.31 16.46 -6.30
CA VAL A 10 20.71 15.73 -5.16
C VAL A 10 21.57 15.90 -3.92
N SER A 11 21.41 17.01 -3.20
CA SER A 11 22.15 17.25 -1.95
C SER A 11 21.40 16.65 -0.74
N PRO A 12 21.90 15.55 -0.12
CA PRO A 12 21.22 14.91 1.02
C PRO A 12 21.22 15.76 2.28
N HIS A 13 22.05 16.81 2.35
CA HIS A 13 22.15 17.67 3.53
C HIS A 13 20.85 18.43 3.84
N HIS A 14 20.02 18.72 2.83
CA HIS A 14 18.73 19.42 3.03
C HIS A 14 17.61 18.52 3.58
N ALA A 15 17.81 17.20 3.69
CA ALA A 15 16.84 16.31 4.30
C ALA A 15 16.72 16.61 5.81
N LEU A 16 15.59 17.16 6.23
CA LEU A 16 15.32 17.49 7.64
C LEU A 16 14.81 16.27 8.44
N ASP A 17 14.14 15.33 7.76
CA ASP A 17 13.50 14.16 8.35
C ASP A 17 13.71 12.89 7.48
N ALA A 18 13.20 11.75 7.97
CA ALA A 18 13.35 10.47 7.30
C ALA A 18 12.63 10.42 5.94
N ALA A 19 11.50 11.12 5.80
CA ALA A 19 10.77 11.21 4.54
C ALA A 19 11.57 12.01 3.49
N GLY A 20 12.16 13.13 3.87
CA GLY A 20 13.04 13.94 3.04
C GLY A 20 14.28 13.17 2.58
N LEU A 21 14.90 12.36 3.44
CA LEU A 21 16.04 11.53 3.05
C LEU A 21 15.64 10.47 2.02
N VAL A 22 14.51 9.80 2.21
CA VAL A 22 14.00 8.82 1.22
C VAL A 22 13.59 9.51 -0.08
N ALA A 23 13.03 10.72 -0.03
CA ALA A 23 12.76 11.52 -1.23
C ALA A 23 14.05 11.85 -2.00
N SER A 24 15.12 12.26 -1.31
CA SER A 24 16.44 12.42 -1.93
C SER A 24 16.94 11.11 -2.55
N MET A 25 16.78 9.96 -1.87
CA MET A 25 17.17 8.65 -2.44
C MET A 25 16.38 8.32 -3.71
N ARG A 26 15.06 8.58 -3.76
CA ARG A 26 14.24 8.40 -4.96
C ARG A 26 14.77 9.24 -6.12
N ARG A 27 15.09 10.51 -5.85
CA ARG A 27 15.66 11.42 -6.85
C ARG A 27 17.03 10.96 -7.35
N LEU A 28 17.90 10.46 -6.48
CA LEU A 28 19.18 9.85 -6.88
C LEU A 28 18.96 8.63 -7.79
N LYS A 29 17.95 7.80 -7.48
CA LYS A 29 17.60 6.65 -8.33
C LYS A 29 17.13 7.09 -9.71
N GLU A 30 16.27 8.10 -9.80
CA GLU A 30 15.80 8.68 -11.07
C GLU A 30 16.96 9.15 -11.94
N LEU A 31 17.85 9.98 -11.39
CA LEU A 31 19.02 10.50 -12.12
C LEU A 31 20.02 9.40 -12.53
N SER A 32 20.10 8.31 -11.77
CA SER A 32 20.96 7.17 -12.16
C SER A 32 20.43 6.43 -13.40
N GLY A 33 19.14 6.56 -13.72
CA GLY A 33 18.48 5.83 -14.81
C GLY A 33 18.34 4.31 -14.59
N LEU A 34 18.89 3.77 -13.49
CA LEU A 34 18.99 2.33 -13.26
C LEU A 34 17.67 1.73 -12.76
N THR A 35 17.32 0.55 -13.29
CA THR A 35 16.25 -0.30 -12.75
C THR A 35 16.65 -0.91 -11.42
N TYR A 36 15.66 -1.39 -10.66
CA TYR A 36 15.92 -2.11 -9.40
C TYR A 36 16.77 -3.38 -9.58
N ARG A 37 16.72 -4.03 -10.77
CA ARG A 37 17.57 -5.19 -11.09
C ARG A 37 19.02 -4.77 -11.30
N GLU A 38 19.25 -3.71 -12.07
CA GLU A 38 20.61 -3.24 -12.34
C GLU A 38 21.30 -2.67 -11.09
N LEU A 39 20.54 -2.07 -10.17
CA LEU A 39 21.05 -1.62 -8.87
C LEU A 39 21.48 -2.79 -7.97
N GLU A 40 20.71 -3.89 -7.95
CA GLU A 40 21.05 -5.13 -7.25
C GLU A 40 22.29 -5.80 -7.87
N GLU A 41 22.34 -5.93 -9.20
CA GLU A 41 23.51 -6.44 -9.94
C GLU A 41 24.76 -5.56 -9.74
N ARG A 42 24.59 -4.24 -9.62
CA ARG A 42 25.70 -3.29 -9.39
C ARG A 42 26.16 -3.28 -7.93
N ALA A 43 25.25 -3.41 -6.97
CA ALA A 43 25.61 -3.64 -5.58
C ALA A 43 26.42 -4.94 -5.42
N ALA A 44 25.95 -6.06 -6.02
CA ALA A 44 26.68 -7.33 -5.99
C ALA A 44 28.09 -7.21 -6.59
N ARG A 45 28.27 -6.47 -7.69
CA ARG A 45 29.61 -6.16 -8.26
C ARG A 45 30.49 -5.31 -7.35
N ASN A 46 29.90 -4.48 -6.49
CA ASN A 46 30.62 -3.71 -5.48
C ASN A 46 30.93 -4.52 -4.20
N GLY A 47 30.51 -5.79 -4.13
CA GLY A 47 30.59 -6.62 -2.91
C GLY A 47 29.47 -6.37 -1.89
N ASP A 48 28.46 -5.56 -2.25
CA ASP A 48 27.34 -5.20 -1.39
C ASP A 48 26.14 -6.15 -1.55
N VAL A 49 25.50 -6.51 -0.43
CA VAL A 49 24.24 -7.28 -0.42
C VAL A 49 23.05 -6.32 -0.40
N LEU A 50 22.49 -6.02 -1.58
CA LEU A 50 21.31 -5.16 -1.74
C LEU A 50 20.20 -5.88 -2.53
N ALA A 51 19.48 -6.77 -1.85
CA ALA A 51 18.35 -7.47 -2.46
C ALA A 51 17.28 -6.50 -2.97
N ARG A 52 16.70 -6.80 -4.13
CA ARG A 52 15.70 -5.97 -4.83
C ARG A 52 14.53 -5.54 -3.94
N SER A 53 14.00 -6.47 -3.16
CA SER A 53 12.88 -6.26 -2.23
C SER A 53 13.27 -5.34 -1.06
N THR A 54 14.50 -5.46 -0.54
CA THR A 54 15.06 -4.57 0.48
C THR A 54 15.18 -3.14 -0.04
N LEU A 55 15.73 -2.95 -1.25
CA LEU A 55 15.86 -1.63 -1.87
C LEU A 55 14.49 -1.02 -2.19
N ALA A 56 13.56 -1.81 -2.75
CA ALA A 56 12.19 -1.36 -2.97
C ALA A 56 11.53 -0.94 -1.65
N GLY A 57 11.58 -1.78 -0.61
CA GLY A 57 11.00 -1.47 0.71
C GLY A 57 11.66 -0.27 1.41
N ALA A 58 12.96 -0.03 1.21
CA ALA A 58 13.64 1.17 1.70
C ALA A 58 13.16 2.43 0.98
N LEU A 59 12.98 2.39 -0.34
CA LEU A 59 12.53 3.55 -1.12
C LEU A 59 11.03 3.82 -1.03
N HIS A 60 10.17 2.84 -0.72
CA HIS A 60 8.72 3.05 -0.61
C HIS A 60 8.26 3.54 0.78
N ARG A 61 8.98 3.22 1.86
CA ARG A 61 8.63 3.65 3.22
C ARG A 61 9.10 5.08 3.52
N THR A 62 8.54 5.69 4.55
CA THR A 62 8.95 7.01 5.09
C THR A 62 9.89 6.91 6.29
N GLY A 63 10.18 5.69 6.75
CA GLY A 63 11.10 5.43 7.87
C GLY A 63 12.57 5.41 7.44
N LEU A 64 13.46 5.74 8.37
CA LEU A 64 14.90 5.88 8.12
C LEU A 64 15.52 4.53 7.66
N PRO A 65 16.21 4.47 6.51
CA PRO A 65 16.87 3.25 6.07
C PRO A 65 18.02 2.85 7.01
N ARG A 66 18.34 1.56 7.04
CA ARG A 66 19.57 1.07 7.69
C ARG A 66 20.81 1.64 6.96
N PRO A 67 21.89 2.02 7.67
CA PRO A 67 23.02 2.72 7.06
C PRO A 67 23.73 1.87 6.00
N GLU A 68 23.75 0.54 6.14
CA GLU A 68 24.33 -0.40 5.17
C GLU A 68 23.52 -0.42 3.86
N VAL A 69 22.18 -0.40 3.96
CA VAL A 69 21.27 -0.36 2.81
C VAL A 69 21.40 0.97 2.07
N LEU A 70 21.51 2.09 2.81
CA LEU A 70 21.78 3.40 2.23
C LEU A 70 23.14 3.42 1.53
N ALA A 71 24.18 2.87 2.15
CA ALA A 71 25.53 2.86 1.60
C ALA A 71 25.64 2.03 0.32
N ALA A 72 25.08 0.82 0.31
CA ALA A 72 25.02 -0.03 -0.87
C ALA A 72 24.24 0.64 -2.01
N PHE A 73 23.12 1.30 -1.70
CA PHE A 73 22.32 2.03 -2.69
C PHE A 73 23.09 3.20 -3.33
N VAL A 74 23.71 4.07 -2.51
CA VAL A 74 24.48 5.24 -3.00
C VAL A 74 25.65 4.79 -3.88
N ARG A 75 26.37 3.72 -3.49
CA ARG A 75 27.42 3.10 -4.33
C ARG A 75 26.86 2.50 -5.62
N ALA A 76 25.71 1.82 -5.57
CA ALA A 76 25.07 1.25 -6.75
C ALA A 76 24.60 2.31 -7.76
N CYS A 77 24.11 3.46 -7.29
CA CYS A 77 23.76 4.62 -8.13
C CYS A 77 24.98 5.34 -8.73
N GLY A 78 26.21 4.99 -8.33
CA GLY A 78 27.44 5.64 -8.80
C GLY A 78 27.84 6.90 -8.01
N ASP A 79 27.16 7.20 -6.91
CA ASP A 79 27.36 8.42 -6.10
C ASP A 79 28.25 8.19 -4.87
N GLY A 80 29.09 7.15 -4.91
CA GLY A 80 29.91 6.71 -3.78
C GLY A 80 30.85 7.79 -3.20
N ALA A 81 31.23 8.80 -4.00
CA ALA A 81 32.03 9.93 -3.54
C ALA A 81 31.34 10.80 -2.48
N ARG A 82 30.00 10.84 -2.46
CA ARG A 82 29.20 11.59 -1.47
C ARG A 82 28.64 10.71 -0.36
N LEU A 83 29.07 9.46 -0.25
CA LEU A 83 28.55 8.50 0.73
C LEU A 83 28.63 9.01 2.19
N ALA A 84 29.70 9.72 2.57
CA ALA A 84 29.81 10.32 3.90
C ALA A 84 28.64 11.28 4.19
N ALA A 85 28.36 12.22 3.28
CA ALA A 85 27.25 13.16 3.38
C ALA A 85 25.88 12.48 3.51
N TRP A 86 25.65 11.38 2.79
CA TRP A 86 24.42 10.58 2.92
C TRP A 86 24.28 9.94 4.30
N LEU A 87 25.37 9.41 4.87
CA LEU A 87 25.39 8.78 6.20
C LEU A 87 25.27 9.82 7.32
N GLU A 88 25.93 10.98 7.20
CA GLU A 88 25.81 12.11 8.13
C GLU A 88 24.38 12.67 8.17
N ALA A 89 23.75 12.87 7.01
CA ALA A 89 22.35 13.31 6.94
C ALA A 89 21.42 12.32 7.63
N ARG A 90 21.62 11.01 7.39
CA ARG A 90 20.88 9.93 8.06
C ARG A 90 21.06 9.98 9.59
N GLU A 91 22.29 10.13 10.06
CA GLU A 91 22.59 10.12 11.50
C GLU A 91 22.01 11.34 12.22
N ARG A 92 22.13 12.53 11.63
CA ARG A 92 21.48 13.76 12.11
C ARG A 92 19.97 13.58 12.30
N ILE A 93 19.30 12.92 11.36
CA ILE A 93 17.86 12.60 11.45
C ILE A 93 17.60 11.60 12.59
N ALA A 94 18.44 10.58 12.76
CA ALA A 94 18.31 9.61 13.84
C ALA A 94 18.43 10.26 15.23
N THR A 95 19.44 11.11 15.43
CA THR A 95 19.63 11.85 16.69
C THR A 95 18.52 12.87 16.93
N GLY A 96 18.09 13.60 15.89
CA GLY A 96 16.97 14.55 16.00
C GLY A 96 15.67 13.87 16.43
N ALA A 97 15.36 12.69 15.89
CA ALA A 97 14.19 11.90 16.29
C ALA A 97 14.27 11.40 17.75
N ALA A 98 15.47 11.13 18.27
CA ALA A 98 15.68 10.75 19.67
C ALA A 98 15.57 11.94 20.66
N THR A 99 15.64 13.17 20.16
CA THR A 99 15.54 14.41 20.96
C THR A 99 14.14 15.06 20.89
N GLY A 100 13.22 14.47 20.12
CA GLY A 100 11.85 14.97 19.93
C GLY A 100 10.89 14.49 21.03
N THR A 101 10.44 15.42 21.87
CA THR A 101 9.54 15.20 23.00
C THR A 101 8.19 14.58 22.62
N THR A 102 7.76 13.60 23.41
CA THR A 102 6.39 13.02 23.43
C THR A 102 5.33 14.09 23.74
N PRO A 103 4.26 14.23 22.94
CA PRO A 103 3.07 14.97 23.36
C PRO A 103 2.30 14.15 24.41
N GLU A 104 2.34 14.58 25.67
CA GLU A 104 1.57 13.95 26.75
C GLU A 104 0.07 14.18 26.56
N THR A 105 -0.72 13.11 26.71
CA THR A 105 -2.18 13.22 26.79
C THR A 105 -2.57 13.60 28.22
N GLY A 106 -2.73 14.89 28.47
CA GLY A 106 -3.19 15.42 29.75
C GLY A 106 -4.69 15.19 29.98
N THR A 107 -5.03 14.34 30.93
CA THR A 107 -6.39 14.16 31.45
C THR A 107 -6.90 15.43 32.12
N GLY A 108 -8.10 15.90 31.77
CA GLY A 108 -8.83 16.95 32.47
C GLY A 108 -10.26 16.51 32.77
N THR A 109 -10.62 16.44 34.06
CA THR A 109 -11.91 15.92 34.55
C THR A 109 -12.71 17.03 35.23
N GLY A 110 -14.04 17.08 34.99
CA GLY A 110 -14.98 18.00 35.64
C GLY A 110 -15.24 19.28 34.83
N THR A 111 -16.45 19.85 34.80
CA THR A 111 -17.64 19.57 35.62
C THR A 111 -18.90 19.82 34.80
N ASP A 112 -19.94 19.02 35.03
CA ASP A 112 -21.25 19.10 34.37
C ASP A 112 -22.27 19.76 35.29
N THR A 113 -22.84 20.92 34.93
CA THR A 113 -24.11 21.45 35.47
C THR A 113 -24.60 22.68 34.69
N GLY A 114 -25.93 22.81 34.50
CA GLY A 114 -26.59 24.13 34.52
C GLY A 114 -27.25 24.63 33.23
N THR A 115 -28.42 24.08 32.90
CA THR A 115 -29.50 24.72 32.11
C THR A 115 -29.81 26.15 32.59
N GLY A 116 -30.12 27.12 31.70
CA GLY A 116 -30.82 28.34 32.14
C GLY A 116 -30.82 29.58 31.23
N THR A 117 -31.84 29.66 30.37
CA THR A 117 -32.52 30.85 29.80
C THR A 117 -32.29 32.24 30.43
N GLY A 118 -32.13 33.29 29.58
CA GLY A 118 -32.28 34.72 29.96
C GLY A 118 -31.48 35.67 29.03
N THR A 119 -32.00 36.08 27.87
CA THR A 119 -32.82 37.28 27.58
C THR A 119 -32.11 38.64 27.66
N ALA A 120 -32.18 39.40 26.54
CA ALA A 120 -32.03 40.86 26.42
C ALA A 120 -30.63 41.46 26.73
N ASP A 121 -30.18 42.55 26.11
CA ASP A 121 -30.70 43.30 24.96
C ASP A 121 -29.55 44.06 24.26
N LEU A 122 -29.83 44.61 23.07
CA LEU A 122 -29.35 45.88 22.49
C LEU A 122 -28.10 46.54 23.14
N VAL A 123 -27.05 46.98 22.41
CA VAL A 123 -27.07 48.03 21.37
C VAL A 123 -25.73 47.98 20.59
N ALA A 124 -25.80 48.10 19.26
CA ALA A 124 -24.76 48.72 18.41
C ALA A 124 -25.31 50.10 17.95
N PRO A 125 -24.53 51.08 17.43
CA PRO A 125 -23.29 50.87 16.65
C PRO A 125 -22.25 52.05 16.70
N VAL A 126 -21.33 52.09 15.72
CA VAL A 126 -20.70 53.31 15.12
C VAL A 126 -19.69 54.08 16.04
N VAL A 127 -18.53 54.62 15.61
CA VAL A 127 -17.88 54.88 14.30
C VAL A 127 -16.37 54.50 14.36
N ALA A 128 -15.72 54.36 13.20
CA ALA A 128 -14.27 54.63 13.01
C ALA A 128 -14.12 56.02 12.31
N PRO A 129 -12.93 56.53 11.89
CA PRO A 129 -11.53 56.13 12.15
C PRO A 129 -10.69 57.33 12.68
N VAL A 130 -9.35 57.23 12.64
CA VAL A 130 -8.34 58.26 12.26
C VAL A 130 -6.97 57.94 12.91
N ALA A 131 -5.89 58.10 12.14
CA ALA A 131 -4.49 58.02 12.55
C ALA A 131 -3.79 59.36 12.21
N PRO A 132 -2.46 59.54 12.25
CA PRO A 132 -1.38 58.87 12.99
C PRO A 132 -0.44 59.87 13.75
N GLY A 133 0.55 59.36 14.50
CA GLY A 133 1.93 59.89 14.39
C GLY A 133 2.67 60.46 15.62
N VAL A 134 4.00 60.48 15.43
CA VAL A 134 5.07 61.28 16.08
C VAL A 134 5.60 60.83 17.47
N ALA A 135 6.93 60.68 17.54
CA ALA A 135 7.77 60.53 18.75
C ALA A 135 8.35 61.92 19.15
N PRO A 136 9.54 62.11 19.78
CA PRO A 136 10.36 61.30 20.69
C PRO A 136 10.57 62.05 22.04
N GLY A 137 11.55 61.66 22.87
CA GLY A 137 12.07 62.55 23.94
C GLY A 137 12.75 61.85 25.12
N ASP A 138 14.08 62.00 25.22
CA ASP A 138 14.91 61.52 26.34
C ASP A 138 14.81 62.39 27.61
N GLY A 139 15.18 61.83 28.77
CA GLY A 139 15.43 62.64 29.97
C GLY A 139 15.85 61.89 31.23
N HIS A 140 17.13 62.03 31.60
CA HIS A 140 17.73 62.11 32.96
C HIS A 140 17.08 61.29 34.12
N GLY A 141 17.77 60.44 34.86
CA GLY A 141 19.15 60.55 35.39
C GLY A 141 19.12 60.85 36.91
N HIS A 142 20.16 60.48 37.67
CA HIS A 142 20.31 60.39 39.17
C HIS A 142 20.21 58.92 39.66
N GLY A 143 21.09 58.35 40.48
CA GLY A 143 22.37 58.83 41.07
C GLY A 143 22.43 58.62 42.59
N ALA A 144 23.00 57.51 43.08
CA ALA A 144 23.58 57.33 44.43
C ALA A 144 24.19 55.92 44.64
N GLU A 145 25.49 55.88 44.93
CA GLU A 145 26.22 54.82 45.69
C GLU A 145 26.15 55.16 47.22
N PRO A 146 26.56 54.33 48.22
CA PRO A 146 27.79 53.51 48.22
C PRO A 146 27.83 52.19 49.08
N ASP A 147 29.00 51.51 49.02
CA ASP A 147 29.76 50.79 50.09
C ASP A 147 29.07 49.83 51.12
N ALA A 148 29.67 48.73 51.62
CA ALA A 148 30.90 47.99 51.31
C ALA A 148 30.97 46.67 52.15
N ALA A 149 31.97 45.80 51.85
CA ALA A 149 32.57 44.76 52.72
C ALA A 149 31.71 43.53 53.15
N THR A 150 32.24 42.39 53.63
CA THR A 150 33.51 41.63 53.43
C THR A 150 33.38 40.29 54.16
N ALA A 151 33.64 39.14 53.50
CA ALA A 151 34.11 37.84 54.04
C ALA A 151 33.89 36.75 52.98
N GLY A 152 34.69 35.68 52.85
CA GLY A 152 35.95 35.32 53.50
C GLY A 152 36.49 34.05 52.81
N ALA A 153 37.80 33.93 52.63
CA ALA A 153 38.40 32.83 51.88
C ALA A 153 38.57 31.57 52.74
N HIS A 154 38.51 30.38 52.12
CA HIS A 154 39.47 29.30 52.39
C HIS A 154 39.78 28.52 51.10
N ARG A 155 41.02 28.03 51.00
CA ARG A 155 41.66 27.40 49.83
C ARG A 155 42.45 26.18 50.32
N SER A 156 42.87 25.31 49.39
CA SER A 156 43.81 24.18 49.59
C SER A 156 43.18 22.92 50.22
N ALA A 157 43.55 21.67 49.87
CA ALA A 157 44.26 21.07 48.73
C ALA A 157 43.97 19.53 48.76
N ASP A 158 44.54 18.57 48.00
CA ASP A 158 45.65 18.53 47.02
C ASP A 158 45.51 17.24 46.14
N ALA A 159 46.59 16.81 45.47
CA ALA A 159 46.93 15.46 45.01
C ALA A 159 46.30 14.91 43.70
N VAL A 160 47.05 15.13 42.61
CA VAL A 160 47.16 14.32 41.38
C VAL A 160 48.61 13.78 41.41
N PRO A 161 48.98 12.51 41.08
CA PRO A 161 48.76 11.84 39.77
C PRO A 161 48.59 10.29 39.89
N ALA A 162 48.74 9.38 38.91
CA ALA A 162 49.13 9.44 37.49
C ALA A 162 48.58 8.22 36.68
N ALA A 163 48.51 8.40 35.35
CA ALA A 163 48.89 7.44 34.29
C ALA A 163 48.18 6.07 34.08
N ARG A 164 48.08 5.74 32.79
CA ARG A 164 47.55 4.53 32.14
C ARG A 164 48.70 3.55 31.85
N PRO A 165 48.43 2.26 31.56
CA PRO A 165 48.71 1.81 30.19
C PRO A 165 47.64 0.86 29.60
N PRO A 166 47.68 0.55 28.29
CA PRO A 166 46.68 -0.26 27.60
C PRO A 166 47.10 -1.73 27.38
N GLY A 167 46.12 -2.58 27.05
CA GLY A 167 46.34 -3.77 26.23
C GLY A 167 45.91 -5.11 26.85
N THR A 168 44.84 -5.68 26.30
CA THR A 168 44.69 -7.15 26.18
C THR A 168 43.98 -7.44 24.85
N ALA A 169 44.62 -8.23 23.99
CA ALA A 169 44.04 -8.68 22.72
C ALA A 169 43.15 -9.93 22.92
N PRO A 170 42.14 -10.16 22.07
CA PRO A 170 41.48 -11.46 21.95
C PRO A 170 42.23 -12.37 20.94
N PRO A 171 42.67 -13.57 21.33
CA PRO A 171 43.14 -14.63 20.42
C PRO A 171 42.01 -15.66 20.15
N PRO A 172 42.18 -16.70 19.32
CA PRO A 172 41.77 -16.61 17.92
C PRO A 172 40.71 -17.66 17.52
N GLU A 173 40.40 -17.71 16.23
CA GLU A 173 39.52 -18.68 15.59
C GLU A 173 39.79 -20.14 16.01
N ARG A 174 38.72 -20.87 16.34
CA ARG A 174 38.74 -22.34 16.32
C ARG A 174 38.15 -22.86 15.01
N ALA A 175 39.01 -23.02 14.01
CA ALA A 175 38.79 -24.04 12.99
C ALA A 175 38.96 -25.42 13.63
N SER A 176 37.85 -26.08 13.98
CA SER A 176 37.84 -27.51 14.30
C SER A 176 37.37 -28.30 13.09
N GLY A 177 38.25 -29.13 12.54
CA GLY A 177 37.92 -29.98 11.39
C GLY A 177 36.87 -31.04 11.73
N GLY A 178 36.06 -31.42 10.73
CA GLY A 178 35.09 -32.51 10.88
C GLY A 178 35.71 -33.90 10.71
N PRO A 179 34.99 -34.98 11.07
CA PRO A 179 35.33 -36.33 10.64
C PRO A 179 34.63 -36.69 9.32
N ARG A 180 35.41 -36.99 8.28
CA ARG A 180 34.92 -37.72 7.10
C ARG A 180 34.43 -39.11 7.53
N ARG A 181 33.12 -39.39 7.54
CA ARG A 181 32.63 -40.78 7.53
C ARG A 181 32.44 -41.28 6.10
N ARG A 182 33.55 -41.74 5.53
CA ARG A 182 33.60 -42.61 4.34
C ARG A 182 32.93 -43.94 4.71
N GLY A 183 31.82 -44.30 4.05
CA GLY A 183 31.06 -45.50 4.39
C GLY A 183 30.25 -46.03 3.21
N ARG A 184 30.76 -47.12 2.61
CA ARG A 184 30.10 -48.05 1.67
C ARG A 184 28.59 -47.82 1.48
N GLY A 185 28.07 -47.55 0.29
CA GLY A 185 28.39 -48.27 -0.93
C GLY A 185 27.64 -49.60 -0.97
N ARG A 186 26.42 -49.58 -1.49
CA ARG A 186 25.73 -50.78 -1.98
C ARG A 186 24.86 -50.40 -3.19
N ARG A 187 25.42 -50.58 -4.38
CA ARG A 187 24.61 -50.75 -5.59
C ARG A 187 23.88 -52.07 -5.43
N VAL A 188 22.56 -52.09 -5.59
CA VAL A 188 21.81 -53.30 -5.92
C VAL A 188 20.90 -52.94 -7.09
N LEU A 189 21.27 -53.41 -8.27
CA LEU A 189 20.42 -53.47 -9.45
C LEU A 189 19.97 -54.93 -9.62
N VAL A 190 18.71 -55.21 -9.32
CA VAL A 190 17.90 -56.33 -9.85
C VAL A 190 16.47 -55.77 -9.84
N ALA A 191 15.86 -55.34 -10.94
CA ALA A 191 15.50 -56.01 -12.20
C ALA A 191 14.28 -56.95 -12.08
N ALA A 192 13.44 -56.93 -13.12
CA ALA A 192 12.22 -57.73 -13.35
C ALA A 192 10.97 -57.39 -12.50
N GLY A 193 9.93 -56.92 -13.19
CA GLY A 193 8.59 -56.64 -12.65
C GLY A 193 7.54 -56.30 -13.72
N LEU A 194 7.76 -56.70 -14.97
CA LEU A 194 6.83 -56.49 -16.09
C LEU A 194 5.72 -57.55 -16.09
N ALA A 195 4.75 -57.40 -15.19
CA ALA A 195 3.44 -58.07 -15.28
C ALA A 195 2.46 -57.43 -14.30
N LEU A 196 1.70 -56.39 -14.72
CA LEU A 196 0.42 -55.97 -14.14
C LEU A 196 -0.34 -54.81 -14.86
N PRO A 197 -0.23 -54.56 -16.19
CA PRO A 197 -1.19 -53.67 -16.90
C PRO A 197 -2.34 -54.43 -17.58
N LEU A 198 -2.52 -55.73 -17.31
CA LEU A 198 -3.44 -56.63 -18.05
C LEU A 198 -4.62 -57.17 -17.23
N LEU A 199 -4.83 -56.66 -16.01
CA LEU A 199 -5.95 -57.03 -15.12
C LEU A 199 -6.87 -55.85 -14.75
N ALA A 200 -6.88 -54.79 -15.56
CA ALA A 200 -7.83 -53.67 -15.45
C ALA A 200 -8.87 -53.61 -16.61
N LEU A 201 -8.77 -54.52 -17.58
CA LEU A 201 -9.63 -54.54 -18.80
C LEU A 201 -10.67 -55.68 -18.81
N LEU A 202 -10.85 -56.41 -17.71
CA LEU A 202 -11.78 -57.55 -17.61
C LEU A 202 -12.82 -57.42 -16.47
N ALA A 203 -13.12 -56.19 -16.03
CA ALA A 203 -14.11 -55.91 -14.98
C ALA A 203 -15.20 -54.91 -15.38
N TRP A 204 -15.26 -54.48 -16.64
CA TRP A 204 -16.36 -53.68 -17.20
C TRP A 204 -17.18 -54.54 -18.17
N GLY A 205 -17.92 -55.49 -17.60
CA GLY A 205 -18.60 -56.53 -18.37
C GLY A 205 -19.73 -57.24 -17.64
N LEU A 206 -20.41 -56.57 -16.71
CA LEU A 206 -21.67 -57.01 -16.07
C LEU A 206 -22.37 -55.80 -15.46
N ALA A 207 -23.31 -55.21 -16.20
CA ALA A 207 -24.21 -54.20 -15.68
C ALA A 207 -25.46 -54.86 -15.05
N PRO A 208 -25.86 -54.52 -13.81
CA PRO A 208 -27.23 -54.71 -13.39
C PRO A 208 -28.08 -53.56 -13.97
N THR A 209 -29.01 -53.91 -14.85
CA THR A 209 -30.00 -53.00 -15.42
C THR A 209 -31.03 -52.56 -14.40
N GLY A 210 -31.40 -51.28 -14.44
CA GLY A 210 -32.69 -50.79 -13.92
C GLY A 210 -32.69 -50.25 -12.50
N ARG A 211 -32.76 -48.92 -12.39
CA ARG A 211 -33.88 -48.25 -11.71
C ARG A 211 -34.27 -47.02 -12.51
N ASP A 212 -35.54 -46.93 -12.88
CA ASP A 212 -36.10 -45.74 -13.50
C ASP A 212 -36.03 -44.56 -12.53
N ALA A 213 -35.37 -43.51 -12.97
CA ALA A 213 -35.51 -42.18 -12.41
C ALA A 213 -35.90 -41.25 -13.56
N THR A 214 -37.19 -41.22 -13.89
CA THR A 214 -37.83 -40.08 -14.55
C THR A 214 -37.78 -38.89 -13.60
N GLY A 215 -36.58 -38.34 -13.45
CA GLY A 215 -36.28 -37.06 -12.84
C GLY A 215 -35.51 -36.27 -13.87
N THR A 216 -36.13 -35.20 -14.37
CA THR A 216 -35.61 -34.19 -15.29
C THR A 216 -34.08 -34.12 -15.27
N PRO A 217 -33.36 -34.22 -16.41
CA PRO A 217 -31.93 -33.97 -16.42
C PRO A 217 -31.75 -32.58 -15.83
N ALA A 218 -31.14 -32.53 -14.65
CA ALA A 218 -31.00 -31.30 -13.89
C ALA A 218 -30.46 -30.26 -14.84
N ALA A 219 -31.16 -29.13 -14.99
CA ALA A 219 -30.69 -28.04 -15.81
C ALA A 219 -29.28 -27.75 -15.34
N ALA A 220 -28.29 -28.12 -16.15
CA ALA A 220 -26.89 -27.87 -15.88
C ALA A 220 -26.81 -26.35 -15.94
N ALA A 221 -26.97 -25.74 -14.76
CA ALA A 221 -27.16 -24.32 -14.63
C ALA A 221 -26.06 -23.66 -15.45
N SER A 222 -26.44 -22.71 -16.30
CA SER A 222 -25.51 -21.99 -17.17
C SER A 222 -24.52 -21.23 -16.29
N ALA A 223 -23.53 -21.96 -15.78
CA ALA A 223 -22.55 -21.50 -14.84
C ALA A 223 -21.68 -20.53 -15.62
N SER A 224 -22.02 -19.25 -15.49
CA SER A 224 -21.45 -18.20 -16.31
C SER A 224 -19.94 -18.30 -16.24
N ARG A 225 -19.34 -18.59 -17.41
CA ARG A 225 -17.94 -18.94 -17.51
C ARG A 225 -17.10 -17.81 -16.89
N PRO A 226 -16.17 -18.12 -15.98
CA PRO A 226 -15.36 -17.08 -15.36
C PRO A 226 -14.52 -16.38 -16.45
N PRO A 227 -14.23 -15.08 -16.33
CA PRO A 227 -13.62 -14.32 -17.42
C PRO A 227 -12.27 -14.89 -17.86
N SER A 228 -11.94 -14.70 -19.14
CA SER A 228 -10.62 -15.05 -19.66
C SER A 228 -9.53 -14.16 -19.05
N ASP A 229 -8.29 -14.65 -19.14
CA ASP A 229 -7.10 -13.82 -19.02
C ASP A 229 -7.12 -12.70 -20.08
N GLY A 230 -6.56 -11.52 -19.77
CA GLY A 230 -6.34 -10.47 -20.77
C GLY A 230 -6.67 -9.04 -20.33
N TRP A 231 -6.64 -8.14 -21.31
CA TRP A 231 -7.01 -6.73 -21.14
C TRP A 231 -8.52 -6.57 -21.03
N VAL A 232 -8.96 -5.83 -20.00
CA VAL A 232 -10.38 -5.63 -19.72
C VAL A 232 -10.66 -4.20 -19.28
N THR A 233 -11.94 -3.84 -19.37
CA THR A 233 -12.54 -2.69 -18.68
C THR A 233 -13.49 -3.22 -17.62
N ILE A 234 -13.31 -2.77 -16.36
CA ILE A 234 -14.21 -3.09 -15.25
C ILE A 234 -15.13 -1.89 -15.02
N ARG A 235 -16.45 -2.09 -15.06
CA ARG A 235 -17.46 -1.01 -14.91
C ARG A 235 -18.48 -1.34 -13.81
N PRO A 236 -18.91 -0.40 -12.97
CA PRO A 236 -19.99 -0.65 -12.02
C PRO A 236 -21.30 -0.97 -12.74
N ALA A 237 -22.03 -2.01 -12.32
CA ALA A 237 -23.29 -2.41 -12.94
C ALA A 237 -24.36 -1.31 -12.83
N ARG A 238 -24.41 -0.58 -11.71
CA ARG A 238 -25.31 0.58 -11.50
C ARG A 238 -24.85 1.87 -12.19
N ALA A 239 -23.65 1.90 -12.76
CA ALA A 239 -23.10 3.07 -13.47
C ALA A 239 -22.24 2.66 -14.68
N PRO A 240 -22.81 2.00 -15.70
CA PRO A 240 -22.06 1.30 -16.76
C PRO A 240 -21.34 2.20 -17.78
N ARG A 241 -21.47 3.54 -17.63
CA ARG A 241 -20.68 4.56 -18.34
C ARG A 241 -19.39 4.94 -17.61
N LEU A 242 -19.25 4.52 -16.34
CA LEU A 242 -18.07 4.72 -15.52
C LEU A 242 -17.22 3.45 -15.48
N CYS A 243 -15.94 3.64 -15.19
CA CYS A 243 -14.90 2.63 -15.14
C CYS A 243 -14.21 2.67 -13.78
N LEU A 244 -13.90 1.49 -13.24
CA LEU A 244 -13.05 1.34 -12.06
C LEU A 244 -11.60 1.63 -12.46
N THR A 245 -11.07 2.74 -11.98
CA THR A 245 -9.76 3.29 -12.35
C THR A 245 -9.10 3.95 -11.14
N ASP A 246 -7.88 4.45 -11.31
CA ASP A 246 -7.18 5.26 -10.33
C ASP A 246 -7.83 6.65 -10.09
N GLY A 247 -7.56 7.18 -8.91
CA GLY A 247 -7.94 8.54 -8.50
C GLY A 247 -7.40 8.85 -7.12
N ARG A 248 -7.90 9.93 -6.52
CA ARG A 248 -7.53 10.38 -5.17
C ARG A 248 -8.65 10.09 -4.18
N ALA A 249 -8.29 9.80 -2.94
CA ALA A 249 -9.25 9.73 -1.85
C ALA A 249 -9.88 11.12 -1.65
N ARG A 250 -11.20 11.17 -1.56
CA ARG A 250 -12.00 12.41 -1.42
C ARG A 250 -11.68 13.17 -0.14
N SER A 251 -11.18 12.48 0.88
CA SER A 251 -10.72 13.08 2.14
C SER A 251 -9.47 13.95 1.98
N GLY A 252 -8.71 13.82 0.89
CA GLY A 252 -7.41 14.48 0.70
C GLY A 252 -6.30 13.98 1.64
N ALA A 253 -6.62 13.23 2.69
CA ALA A 253 -5.69 12.71 3.68
C ALA A 253 -4.76 11.58 3.17
N TYR A 254 -4.74 11.33 1.86
CA TYR A 254 -3.93 10.28 1.27
C TYR A 254 -3.46 10.58 -0.17
N GLU A 255 -2.15 10.72 -0.31
CA GLU A 255 -1.46 11.18 -1.52
C GLU A 255 -1.12 10.08 -2.54
N SER A 256 -1.49 8.81 -2.29
CA SER A 256 -1.33 7.74 -3.29
C SER A 256 -2.63 7.52 -4.07
N ALA A 257 -2.52 6.86 -5.23
CA ALA A 257 -3.70 6.49 -6.00
C ALA A 257 -4.55 5.46 -5.24
N VAL A 258 -5.87 5.66 -5.24
CA VAL A 258 -6.88 4.69 -4.78
C VAL A 258 -7.85 4.40 -5.90
N ALA A 259 -8.57 3.28 -5.80
CA ALA A 259 -9.57 2.92 -6.78
C ALA A 259 -10.85 3.73 -6.62
N VAL A 260 -11.29 4.31 -7.72
CA VAL A 260 -12.50 5.14 -7.84
C VAL A 260 -13.24 4.80 -9.13
N GLN A 261 -14.46 5.32 -9.29
CA GLN A 261 -15.16 5.32 -10.57
C GLN A 261 -15.06 6.66 -11.30
N ARG A 262 -14.67 6.62 -12.58
CA ARG A 262 -14.59 7.80 -13.48
C ARG A 262 -15.18 7.50 -14.86
N PRO A 263 -15.62 8.49 -15.66
CA PRO A 263 -16.06 8.27 -17.04
C PRO A 263 -14.97 7.55 -17.85
N CYS A 264 -15.36 6.47 -18.55
CA CYS A 264 -14.42 5.58 -19.22
C CYS A 264 -13.59 6.25 -20.32
N ASP A 265 -14.19 7.22 -21.01
CA ASP A 265 -13.55 8.10 -21.99
C ASP A 265 -12.47 9.01 -21.39
N ARG A 266 -12.59 9.33 -20.08
CA ARG A 266 -11.64 10.12 -19.29
C ARG A 266 -10.73 9.27 -18.41
N ALA A 267 -10.75 7.95 -18.59
CA ALA A 267 -9.94 6.95 -17.87
C ALA A 267 -9.26 5.94 -18.81
N PRO A 268 -8.51 6.37 -19.86
CA PRO A 268 -7.80 5.44 -20.75
C PRO A 268 -6.56 4.78 -20.12
N VAL A 269 -6.13 5.30 -18.97
CA VAL A 269 -4.95 4.90 -18.19
C VAL A 269 -5.35 4.96 -16.71
N PRO A 270 -4.91 4.00 -15.86
CA PRO A 270 -4.16 2.79 -16.21
C PRO A 270 -5.02 1.76 -16.96
N ARG A 271 -4.41 1.00 -17.87
CA ARG A 271 -5.09 -0.13 -18.51
C ARG A 271 -5.22 -1.28 -17.51
N THR A 272 -6.38 -1.92 -17.46
CA THR A 272 -6.63 -3.05 -16.56
C THR A 272 -6.34 -4.38 -17.25
N TYR A 273 -5.51 -5.22 -16.62
CA TYR A 273 -5.24 -6.60 -17.03
C TYR A 273 -5.73 -7.55 -15.95
N LEU A 274 -6.50 -8.58 -16.33
CA LEU A 274 -7.10 -9.55 -15.43
C LEU A 274 -6.34 -10.88 -15.52
N GLU A 275 -5.39 -11.09 -14.60
CA GLU A 275 -4.50 -12.26 -14.59
C GLU A 275 -5.09 -13.39 -13.72
N PRO A 276 -5.30 -14.62 -14.25
CA PRO A 276 -5.67 -15.77 -13.44
C PRO A 276 -4.58 -16.17 -12.44
N ALA A 277 -4.97 -16.39 -11.18
CA ALA A 277 -4.10 -16.87 -10.11
C ALA A 277 -4.35 -18.36 -9.73
N GLY A 278 -5.17 -19.06 -10.54
CA GLY A 278 -5.61 -20.43 -10.27
C GLY A 278 -6.87 -20.51 -9.39
N ALA A 279 -7.52 -21.67 -9.35
CA ALA A 279 -8.70 -21.95 -8.52
C ALA A 279 -9.86 -20.92 -8.63
N GLY A 280 -10.05 -20.30 -9.80
CA GLY A 280 -11.06 -19.25 -10.02
C GLY A 280 -10.76 -17.92 -9.33
N LEU A 281 -9.52 -17.72 -8.87
CA LEU A 281 -9.01 -16.47 -8.35
C LEU A 281 -8.27 -15.69 -9.43
N TYR A 282 -8.32 -14.36 -9.31
CA TYR A 282 -7.71 -13.43 -10.24
C TYR A 282 -6.93 -12.34 -9.49
N ARG A 283 -5.88 -11.84 -10.14
CA ARG A 283 -5.17 -10.62 -9.77
C ARG A 283 -5.53 -9.56 -10.78
N ILE A 284 -6.05 -8.44 -10.31
CA ILE A 284 -6.35 -7.29 -11.16
C ILE A 284 -5.12 -6.39 -11.17
N GLN A 285 -4.52 -6.23 -12.35
CA GLN A 285 -3.33 -5.40 -12.56
C GLN A 285 -3.71 -4.10 -13.25
N TRP A 286 -3.07 -3.01 -12.86
CA TRP A 286 -3.11 -1.71 -13.51
C TRP A 286 -1.75 -1.38 -14.10
N HIS A 287 -1.75 -1.13 -15.40
CA HIS A 287 -0.55 -0.77 -16.16
C HIS A 287 -0.64 0.71 -16.54
N HIS A 288 0.14 1.52 -15.84
CA HIS A 288 0.33 2.94 -16.11
C HIS A 288 1.65 3.13 -16.90
N PRO A 289 1.69 3.92 -17.99
CA PRO A 289 2.91 4.07 -18.80
C PRO A 289 4.06 4.76 -18.06
N GLN A 290 3.75 5.66 -17.12
CA GLN A 290 4.73 6.37 -16.28
C GLN A 290 5.01 5.66 -14.95
N GLU A 291 3.99 5.38 -14.13
CA GLU A 291 4.14 4.73 -12.81
C GLU A 291 4.44 3.22 -12.88
N GLY A 292 4.23 2.58 -14.03
CA GLY A 292 4.46 1.15 -14.23
C GLY A 292 3.27 0.27 -13.84
N LYS A 293 3.55 -0.98 -13.43
CA LYS A 293 2.54 -1.94 -13.02
C LYS A 293 2.29 -1.91 -11.51
N GLY A 294 1.06 -1.58 -11.12
CA GLY A 294 0.51 -1.89 -9.80
C GLY A 294 -0.52 -3.03 -9.86
N CYS A 295 -0.74 -3.72 -8.75
CA CYS A 295 -1.78 -4.73 -8.60
C CYS A 295 -2.72 -4.34 -7.46
N LEU A 296 -4.03 -4.47 -7.67
CA LEU A 296 -5.04 -3.98 -6.74
C LEU A 296 -4.99 -4.76 -5.41
N THR A 297 -4.87 -4.01 -4.32
CA THR A 297 -4.73 -4.50 -2.95
C THR A 297 -5.70 -3.79 -2.04
N VAL A 298 -6.52 -4.52 -1.28
CA VAL A 298 -7.36 -3.95 -0.22
C VAL A 298 -6.47 -3.53 0.96
N MET A 299 -6.57 -2.27 1.35
CA MET A 299 -5.79 -1.68 2.44
C MET A 299 -6.40 -2.04 3.79
N THR A 300 -5.66 -2.73 4.65
CA THR A 300 -6.17 -3.25 5.93
C THR A 300 -6.11 -2.24 7.09
N GLY A 301 -5.44 -1.10 6.89
CA GLY A 301 -5.25 -0.04 7.88
C GLY A 301 -4.84 1.29 7.24
N GLY A 302 -4.48 2.28 8.07
CA GLY A 302 -4.15 3.63 7.62
C GLY A 302 -5.37 4.49 7.27
N PRO A 303 -5.17 5.68 6.67
CA PRO A 303 -6.24 6.64 6.36
C PRO A 303 -7.21 6.16 5.28
N VAL A 304 -6.85 5.11 4.55
CA VAL A 304 -7.61 4.51 3.44
C VAL A 304 -8.03 3.07 3.72
N LYS A 305 -8.20 2.71 5.00
CA LYS A 305 -8.62 1.37 5.42
C LYS A 305 -9.92 0.95 4.71
N GLY A 306 -9.87 -0.21 4.05
CA GLY A 306 -10.94 -0.78 3.24
C GLY A 306 -10.90 -0.40 1.77
N MET A 307 -10.19 0.66 1.37
CA MET A 307 -10.06 1.05 -0.04
C MET A 307 -9.07 0.15 -0.78
N LEU A 308 -9.08 0.20 -2.11
CA LEU A 308 -8.13 -0.54 -2.95
C LEU A 308 -7.05 0.38 -3.51
N GLU A 309 -5.80 -0.07 -3.49
CA GLU A 309 -4.63 0.61 -4.06
C GLU A 309 -3.90 -0.24 -5.10
N PRO A 310 -3.30 0.37 -6.14
CA PRO A 310 -2.27 -0.26 -6.95
C PRO A 310 -0.97 -0.40 -6.13
N ARG A 311 -0.54 -1.65 -5.87
CA ARG A 311 0.74 -1.96 -5.20
C ARG A 311 1.69 -2.65 -6.16
N ASN A 312 2.94 -2.20 -6.17
CA ASN A 312 3.98 -2.67 -7.11
C ASN A 312 4.38 -4.13 -6.86
N ASP A 313 4.25 -4.63 -5.62
CA ASP A 313 4.43 -6.04 -5.30
C ASP A 313 3.14 -6.84 -5.53
N CYS A 314 2.98 -7.31 -6.76
CA CYS A 314 1.87 -8.16 -7.17
C CYS A 314 1.84 -9.52 -6.42
N THR A 315 2.91 -9.96 -5.76
CA THR A 315 2.88 -11.22 -4.99
C THR A 315 2.05 -11.10 -3.71
N GLN A 316 1.99 -9.89 -3.13
CA GLN A 316 1.22 -9.55 -1.93
C GLN A 316 -0.14 -8.92 -2.24
N ALA A 317 -0.50 -8.79 -3.53
CA ALA A 317 -1.75 -8.17 -3.95
C ALA A 317 -2.97 -9.03 -3.57
N THR A 318 -4.13 -8.40 -3.39
CA THR A 318 -5.37 -9.11 -3.10
C THR A 318 -5.75 -9.99 -4.29
N LEU A 319 -5.98 -11.27 -4.02
CA LEU A 319 -6.61 -12.17 -4.97
C LEU A 319 -8.13 -12.04 -4.85
N PHE A 320 -8.81 -11.91 -5.98
CA PHE A 320 -10.25 -11.75 -6.06
C PHE A 320 -10.89 -13.00 -6.68
N ARG A 321 -11.92 -13.53 -6.04
CA ARG A 321 -12.88 -14.43 -6.70
C ARG A 321 -13.90 -13.56 -7.44
N LEU A 322 -14.10 -13.87 -8.71
CA LEU A 322 -15.11 -13.23 -9.55
C LEU A 322 -16.36 -14.13 -9.51
N GLU A 323 -17.26 -13.85 -8.57
CA GLU A 323 -18.50 -14.62 -8.40
C GLU A 323 -19.53 -14.08 -9.41
N PRO A 324 -20.07 -14.90 -10.33
CA PRO A 324 -21.05 -14.43 -11.29
C PRO A 324 -22.33 -13.98 -10.59
N ARG A 325 -22.91 -12.88 -11.08
CA ARG A 325 -24.22 -12.37 -10.68
C ARG A 325 -25.12 -12.42 -11.91
N THR A 326 -26.23 -13.15 -11.78
CA THR A 326 -27.43 -12.79 -12.53
C THR A 326 -27.76 -11.35 -12.18
N ALA A 327 -28.18 -10.54 -13.15
CA ALA A 327 -28.93 -9.36 -12.78
C ALA A 327 -30.19 -9.86 -12.07
N ASP A 328 -30.42 -9.39 -10.85
CA ASP A 328 -31.76 -9.45 -10.29
C ASP A 328 -32.63 -8.60 -11.24
N SER A 329 -33.69 -9.19 -11.81
CA SER A 329 -34.67 -8.42 -12.58
C SER A 329 -35.07 -7.19 -11.77
N PRO A 330 -35.27 -6.02 -12.38
CA PRO A 330 -35.77 -4.86 -11.65
C PRO A 330 -37.13 -5.24 -11.04
N ASP A 331 -37.14 -5.45 -9.73
CA ASP A 331 -38.24 -6.13 -9.05
C ASP A 331 -39.49 -5.26 -9.06
N ASP A 332 -40.58 -5.79 -9.62
CA ASP A 332 -41.88 -5.13 -9.70
C ASP A 332 -42.45 -4.94 -8.29
N THR A 333 -42.17 -3.78 -7.70
CA THR A 333 -42.86 -3.27 -6.50
C THR A 333 -43.30 -1.82 -6.69
N ASP A 334 -43.96 -1.56 -7.82
CA ASP A 334 -45.09 -0.62 -7.81
C ASP A 334 -46.38 -1.44 -7.67
N SER A 335 -47.00 -1.37 -6.49
CA SER A 335 -48.31 -1.98 -6.24
C SER A 335 -49.42 -1.13 -6.87
N GLY A 336 -49.40 -1.04 -8.20
CA GLY A 336 -50.45 -0.45 -9.01
C GLY A 336 -51.44 -1.52 -9.46
N ASP A 337 -52.60 -1.60 -8.80
CA ASP A 337 -53.73 -2.42 -9.26
C ASP A 337 -54.14 -2.03 -10.69
N GLY A 338 -53.97 -2.96 -11.63
CA GLY A 338 -54.33 -2.78 -13.03
C GLY A 338 -54.44 -4.12 -13.76
N PRO A 339 -55.64 -4.55 -14.22
CA PRO A 339 -55.79 -5.82 -14.93
C PRO A 339 -55.19 -5.69 -16.34
N GLY A 340 -54.32 -6.64 -16.68
CA GLY A 340 -53.45 -6.53 -17.84
C GLY A 340 -54.10 -6.68 -19.21
N GLU A 341 -53.25 -6.51 -20.22
CA GLU A 341 -53.37 -7.24 -21.48
C GLU A 341 -51.97 -7.76 -21.84
N ALA A 342 -51.86 -9.05 -22.12
CA ALA A 342 -50.59 -9.73 -22.33
C ALA A 342 -50.33 -9.91 -23.83
N ASP A 343 -49.17 -9.48 -24.33
CA ASP A 343 -48.70 -9.97 -25.63
C ASP A 343 -47.17 -10.04 -25.77
N LYS A 344 -46.71 -11.21 -26.25
CA LYS A 344 -45.38 -11.55 -26.80
C LYS A 344 -44.09 -11.08 -26.09
N ALA A 345 -43.66 -11.91 -25.13
CA ALA A 345 -42.23 -12.18 -24.97
C ALA A 345 -41.68 -12.98 -26.17
N VAL A 346 -40.82 -12.36 -27.00
CA VAL A 346 -40.01 -13.11 -27.97
C VAL A 346 -38.76 -13.64 -27.26
N SER A 347 -38.76 -14.94 -26.96
CA SER A 347 -37.59 -15.63 -26.40
C SER A 347 -36.45 -15.68 -27.42
N ALA A 348 -35.49 -14.77 -27.32
CA ALA A 348 -34.18 -14.94 -27.93
C ALA A 348 -33.32 -15.83 -27.02
N GLY A 349 -33.06 -17.07 -27.46
CA GLY A 349 -32.21 -18.01 -26.73
C GLY A 349 -30.75 -17.54 -26.66
N GLY A 350 -30.39 -16.86 -25.57
CA GLY A 350 -29.00 -16.53 -25.23
C GLY A 350 -28.57 -17.34 -24.01
N ALA A 351 -27.53 -18.18 -24.16
CA ALA A 351 -26.92 -18.86 -23.02
C ALA A 351 -26.41 -17.80 -22.01
N GLY A 352 -26.89 -17.88 -20.76
CA GLY A 352 -26.75 -16.83 -19.74
C GLY A 352 -25.30 -16.45 -19.45
N ARG A 353 -24.81 -15.39 -20.11
CA ARG A 353 -23.65 -14.64 -19.65
C ARG A 353 -23.97 -14.08 -18.26
N ALA A 354 -22.99 -14.12 -17.35
CA ALA A 354 -23.08 -13.32 -16.14
C ALA A 354 -23.19 -11.86 -16.59
N GLU A 355 -24.31 -11.22 -16.25
CA GLU A 355 -24.51 -9.82 -16.60
C GLU A 355 -23.53 -8.94 -15.82
N ALA A 356 -23.25 -9.31 -14.58
CA ALA A 356 -22.20 -8.73 -13.76
C ALA A 356 -21.42 -9.81 -12.98
N TYR A 357 -20.27 -9.44 -12.43
CA TYR A 357 -19.52 -10.22 -11.46
C TYR A 357 -19.42 -9.45 -10.15
N ARG A 358 -19.53 -10.15 -9.03
CA ARG A 358 -19.15 -9.66 -7.71
C ARG A 358 -17.66 -9.93 -7.50
N LEU A 359 -16.92 -8.88 -7.15
CA LEU A 359 -15.51 -8.97 -6.79
C LEU A 359 -15.40 -9.28 -5.30
N ARG A 360 -14.95 -10.48 -4.95
CA ARG A 360 -14.82 -10.92 -3.54
C ARG A 360 -13.36 -11.19 -3.19
N SER A 361 -12.87 -10.55 -2.13
CA SER A 361 -11.52 -10.77 -1.60
C SER A 361 -11.37 -12.23 -1.13
N ALA A 362 -10.32 -12.91 -1.61
CA ALA A 362 -10.01 -14.29 -1.21
C ALA A 362 -9.55 -14.38 0.26
N THR A 363 -8.98 -13.30 0.81
CA THR A 363 -8.38 -13.26 2.15
C THR A 363 -9.38 -12.91 3.24
N THR A 364 -10.25 -11.93 3.00
CA THR A 364 -11.22 -11.43 3.99
C THR A 364 -12.63 -11.98 3.77
N HIS A 365 -12.89 -12.60 2.61
CA HIS A 365 -14.20 -13.04 2.13
C HIS A 365 -15.26 -11.94 2.01
N ARG A 366 -14.82 -10.67 2.06
CA ARG A 366 -15.64 -9.48 1.87
C ARG A 366 -15.69 -9.06 0.40
N CYS A 367 -16.64 -8.20 0.07
CA CYS A 367 -16.95 -7.84 -1.32
C CYS A 367 -16.59 -6.39 -1.60
N ILE A 368 -16.22 -6.12 -2.84
CA ILE A 368 -15.96 -4.75 -3.29
C ILE A 368 -17.28 -4.10 -3.71
N GLY A 369 -17.50 -2.89 -3.23
CA GLY A 369 -18.57 -1.99 -3.64
C GLY A 369 -18.04 -0.56 -3.71
N PHE A 370 -18.91 0.43 -3.56
CA PHE A 370 -18.54 1.85 -3.55
C PHE A 370 -19.00 2.52 -2.25
N ALA A 371 -18.18 3.42 -1.71
CA ALA A 371 -18.43 4.03 -0.41
C ALA A 371 -19.81 4.72 -0.36
N ARG A 372 -20.66 4.31 0.60
CA ARG A 372 -22.08 4.74 0.73
C ARG A 372 -22.93 4.44 -0.52
N ASN A 373 -22.60 3.37 -1.23
CA ASN A 373 -23.27 2.85 -2.42
C ASN A 373 -23.38 3.90 -3.55
N ALA A 374 -22.42 4.84 -3.59
CA ALA A 374 -22.44 6.01 -4.45
C ALA A 374 -22.17 5.65 -5.92
N THR A 375 -22.93 6.27 -6.83
CA THR A 375 -22.89 6.02 -8.29
C THR A 375 -22.32 7.18 -9.11
N GLY A 376 -21.85 8.26 -8.47
CA GLY A 376 -21.24 9.43 -9.13
C GLY A 376 -19.72 9.33 -9.33
N GLU A 377 -19.16 10.18 -10.18
CA GLU A 377 -17.70 10.25 -10.40
C GLU A 377 -16.92 10.54 -9.10
N GLY A 378 -15.74 9.92 -8.98
CA GLY A 378 -14.90 10.04 -7.78
C GLY A 378 -15.53 9.40 -6.54
N ALA A 379 -16.46 8.47 -6.70
CA ALA A 379 -16.83 7.55 -5.62
C ALA A 379 -15.75 6.48 -5.48
N GLU A 380 -15.38 6.18 -4.24
CA GLU A 380 -14.24 5.33 -3.90
C GLU A 380 -14.68 3.87 -3.81
N ALA A 381 -13.93 2.96 -4.42
CA ALA A 381 -14.16 1.54 -4.30
C ALA A 381 -13.63 1.04 -2.95
N VAL A 382 -14.48 0.31 -2.22
CA VAL A 382 -14.21 -0.14 -0.84
C VAL A 382 -14.60 -1.59 -0.62
N GLU A 383 -13.90 -2.24 0.30
CA GLU A 383 -14.24 -3.55 0.82
C GLU A 383 -15.30 -3.44 1.94
N GLU A 384 -16.46 -4.04 1.67
CA GLU A 384 -17.64 -3.97 2.52
C GLU A 384 -18.25 -5.36 2.78
N ARG A 385 -19.37 -5.43 3.50
CA ARG A 385 -20.07 -6.72 3.70
C ARG A 385 -20.74 -7.11 2.39
N CYS A 386 -20.60 -8.37 1.98
CA CYS A 386 -21.27 -8.86 0.78
C CYS A 386 -22.80 -8.72 0.90
N SER A 387 -23.44 -8.07 -0.07
CA SER A 387 -24.88 -7.83 -0.13
C SER A 387 -25.48 -8.50 -1.38
N SER A 388 -26.80 -8.73 -1.38
CA SER A 388 -27.56 -9.08 -2.60
C SER A 388 -27.87 -7.85 -3.46
N ALA A 389 -27.47 -6.64 -3.08
CA ALA A 389 -27.73 -5.45 -3.87
C ALA A 389 -26.80 -5.36 -5.11
N SER A 390 -27.25 -4.59 -6.11
CA SER A 390 -26.57 -4.45 -7.40
C SER A 390 -25.37 -3.49 -7.37
N ASP A 391 -25.15 -2.80 -6.25
CA ASP A 391 -24.02 -1.89 -5.99
C ASP A 391 -22.65 -2.59 -5.92
N GLN A 392 -22.64 -3.89 -5.64
CA GLN A 392 -21.44 -4.75 -5.67
C GLN A 392 -21.29 -5.55 -6.98
N GLY A 393 -22.04 -5.19 -8.03
CA GLY A 393 -21.96 -5.79 -9.36
C GLY A 393 -21.00 -5.03 -10.29
N PHE A 394 -20.16 -5.75 -11.02
CA PHE A 394 -19.22 -5.20 -12.00
C PHE A 394 -19.35 -5.88 -13.36
N LEU A 395 -19.56 -5.09 -14.42
CA LEU A 395 -19.48 -5.54 -15.79
C LEU A 395 -18.01 -5.63 -16.20
N ILE A 396 -17.54 -6.81 -16.55
CA ILE A 396 -16.19 -7.02 -17.09
C ILE A 396 -16.32 -7.13 -18.61
N ARG A 397 -15.67 -6.22 -19.32
CA ARG A 397 -15.69 -6.13 -20.80
C ARG A 397 -14.27 -6.33 -21.31
N GLU A 398 -14.07 -7.19 -22.30
CA GLU A 398 -12.80 -7.30 -23.04
C GLU A 398 -12.47 -5.97 -23.74
N GLY A 399 -11.18 -5.61 -23.89
CA GLY A 399 -10.70 -4.35 -24.50
C GLY A 399 -9.19 -4.28 -24.73
#